data_AF-A0A814UI00-F1
#
_entry.id   AF-A0A814UI00-F1
#
_cell.length_a   1.000
_cell.length_b   1.000
_cell.length_c   1.000
_cell.angle_alpha   90.00
_cell.angle_beta   90.00
_cell.angle_gamma   90.00
#
_symmetry.space_group_name_H-M   'P 1'
#
loop_
_entity.id
_entity.type
_entity.pdbx_description
1 polymer ?
#
loop_
_entity_poly.entity_id
_entity_poly.type
_entity_poly.pdbx_seq_one_letter_code
_entity_poly.pdbx_strand_id
1 'polypeptide(L)'
;MQFRGALANDDELDQLTLTALMNIIWSISFHDDYVDELKSNAKFLITIKSLVNDDGEAWVEQYVPKHMSSVKKAATGILWNLDEDNPARTIRMRILTFAISW
;
A
#
# COMPACT_ATOMS: atom_id res chain seq x y z
N MET A 1 2.36 -18.25 -6.99
CA MET A 1 2.12 -16.80 -6.93
C MET A 1 0.82 -16.53 -7.67
N GLN A 2 -0.26 -16.17 -6.97
CA GLN A 2 -1.61 -16.02 -7.55
C GLN A 2 -1.80 -14.75 -8.41
N PHE A 3 -0.87 -13.79 -8.39
CA PHE A 3 -1.00 -12.51 -9.11
C PHE A 3 -0.11 -12.37 -10.35
N ARG A 4 0.52 -13.44 -10.82
CA ARG A 4 1.41 -13.37 -12.00
C ARG A 4 0.66 -12.96 -13.28
N GLY A 5 -0.59 -13.41 -13.47
CA GLY A 5 -1.42 -13.02 -14.61
C GLY A 5 -1.84 -11.55 -14.54
N ALA A 6 -2.25 -11.08 -13.35
CA ALA A 6 -2.53 -9.67 -13.10
C ALA A 6 -1.34 -8.77 -13.48
N LEU A 7 -0.14 -9.13 -13.03
CA LEU A 7 1.10 -8.36 -13.25
C LEU A 7 1.60 -8.40 -14.71
N ALA A 8 1.21 -9.41 -15.48
CA ALA A 8 1.56 -9.59 -16.88
C ALA A 8 0.61 -8.86 -17.86
N ASN A 9 -0.44 -8.21 -17.36
CA ASN A 9 -1.51 -7.58 -18.14
C ASN A 9 -2.35 -8.55 -19.00
N ASP A 10 -2.41 -9.83 -18.63
CA ASP A 10 -3.10 -10.85 -19.42
C ASP A 10 -4.60 -10.98 -19.10
N ASP A 11 -5.05 -10.51 -17.92
CA ASP A 11 -6.44 -10.60 -17.46
C ASP A 11 -6.87 -9.32 -16.71
N GLU A 12 -7.86 -8.62 -17.25
CA GLU A 12 -8.40 -7.35 -16.74
C GLU A 12 -9.08 -7.50 -15.36
N LEU A 13 -9.73 -8.63 -15.09
CA LEU A 13 -10.38 -8.89 -13.81
C LEU A 13 -9.35 -9.10 -12.70
N ASP A 14 -8.25 -9.78 -13.04
CA ASP A 14 -7.13 -9.99 -12.14
C ASP A 14 -6.40 -8.67 -11.83
N GLN A 15 -6.21 -7.81 -12.82
CA GLN A 15 -5.68 -6.45 -12.64
C GLN A 15 -6.60 -5.58 -11.78
N LEU A 16 -7.91 -5.63 -12.02
CA LEU A 16 -8.92 -4.92 -11.25
C LEU A 16 -8.85 -5.35 -9.77
N THR A 17 -8.83 -6.66 -9.54
CA THR A 17 -8.79 -7.24 -8.19
C THR A 17 -7.51 -6.85 -7.47
N LEU A 18 -6.36 -6.94 -8.15
CA LEU A 18 -5.08 -6.53 -7.59
C LEU A 18 -5.05 -5.04 -7.27
N THR A 19 -5.55 -4.20 -8.17
CA THR A 19 -5.64 -2.73 -7.98
C THR A 19 -6.51 -2.40 -6.77
N ALA A 20 -7.72 -2.95 -6.69
CA ALA A 20 -8.64 -2.73 -5.58
C ALA A 20 -8.04 -3.20 -4.24
N LEU A 21 -7.40 -4.36 -4.23
CA LEU A 21 -6.74 -4.89 -3.04
C LEU A 21 -5.59 -3.98 -2.57
N MET A 22 -4.73 -3.52 -3.48
CA MET A 22 -3.62 -2.63 -3.16
C MET A 22 -4.10 -1.28 -2.60
N ASN A 23 -5.24 -0.76 -3.08
CA ASN A 23 -5.85 0.45 -2.54
C ASN A 23 -6.37 0.29 -1.13
N ILE A 24 -7.05 -0.82 -0.85
CA ILE A 24 -7.56 -1.13 0.48
C ILE A 24 -6.39 -1.25 1.45
N ILE A 25 -5.36 -2.03 1.09
CA ILE A 25 -4.17 -2.21 1.92
C ILE A 25 -3.44 -0.88 2.14
N TRP A 26 -3.28 -0.06 1.10
CA TRP A 26 -2.64 1.24 1.24
C TRP A 26 -3.42 2.17 2.16
N SER A 27 -4.75 2.19 2.05
CA SER A 27 -5.62 2.96 2.95
C SER A 27 -5.48 2.50 4.40
N ILE A 28 -5.49 1.18 4.64
CA ILE A 28 -5.32 0.61 5.99
C ILE A 28 -3.94 0.96 6.55
N SER A 29 -2.88 0.95 5.73
CA SER A 29 -1.52 1.26 6.18
C SER A 29 -1.36 2.67 6.75
N PHE A 30 -2.29 3.59 6.49
CA PHE A 30 -2.28 4.94 7.09
C PHE A 30 -2.84 4.99 8.51
N HIS A 31 -3.51 3.94 8.97
CA HIS A 31 -4.12 3.87 10.29
C HIS A 31 -3.16 3.17 11.25
N ASP A 32 -2.75 3.88 12.30
CA ASP A 32 -1.77 3.39 13.28
C ASP A 32 -2.24 2.11 13.98
N ASP A 33 -3.55 1.95 14.20
CA ASP A 33 -4.17 0.78 14.84
C ASP A 33 -3.85 -0.54 14.14
N TYR A 34 -3.56 -0.51 12.83
CA TYR A 34 -3.30 -1.70 12.03
C TYR A 34 -1.81 -1.91 11.73
N VAL A 35 -0.93 -0.98 12.14
CA VAL A 35 0.49 -1.06 11.77
C VAL A 35 1.16 -2.27 12.40
N ASP A 36 0.91 -2.52 13.69
CA ASP A 36 1.49 -3.67 14.39
C ASP A 36 1.00 -4.99 13.80
N GLU A 37 -0.29 -5.06 13.46
CA GLU A 37 -0.88 -6.23 12.80
C GLU A 37 -0.23 -6.48 11.43
N LEU A 38 -0.10 -5.44 10.59
CA LEU A 38 0.53 -5.52 9.29
C LEU A 38 2.01 -5.88 9.37
N LYS A 39 2.75 -5.35 10.36
CA LYS A 39 4.16 -5.65 10.59
C LYS A 39 4.39 -7.07 11.13
N SER A 40 3.49 -7.56 11.96
CA SER A 40 3.58 -8.92 12.52
C SER A 40 3.42 -10.01 11.46
N ASN A 41 2.79 -9.69 10.33
CA ASN A 41 2.57 -10.62 9.24
C ASN A 41 3.76 -10.66 8.27
N ALA A 42 4.72 -11.56 8.53
CA ALA A 42 5.91 -11.73 7.70
C ALA A 42 5.59 -12.05 6.23
N LYS A 43 4.55 -12.85 5.96
CA LYS A 43 4.14 -13.22 4.59
C LYS A 43 3.63 -12.00 3.83
N PHE A 44 2.85 -11.15 4.48
CA PHE A 44 2.43 -9.87 3.94
C PHE A 44 3.64 -8.99 3.59
N LEU A 45 4.57 -8.78 4.53
CA LEU A 45 5.75 -7.96 4.30
C LEU A 45 6.63 -8.47 3.15
N ILE A 46 6.84 -9.78 3.04
CA ILE A 46 7.57 -10.40 1.92
C ILE A 46 6.84 -10.12 0.60
N THR A 47 5.51 -10.25 0.60
CA THR A 47 4.69 -10.01 -0.59
C THR A 47 4.79 -8.55 -1.04
N ILE A 48 4.58 -7.59 -0.13
CA ILE A 48 4.71 -6.16 -0.46
C ILE A 48 6.13 -5.81 -0.92
N LYS A 49 7.18 -6.34 -0.27
CA LYS A 49 8.57 -6.15 -0.71
C LYS A 49 8.83 -6.73 -2.09
N SER A 50 8.23 -7.88 -2.43
CA SER A 50 8.36 -8.43 -3.78
C SER A 50 7.70 -7.54 -4.84
N LEU A 51 6.54 -6.93 -4.53
CA LEU A 51 5.83 -6.01 -5.42
C LEU A 51 6.58 -4.69 -5.67
N VAL A 52 7.46 -4.26 -4.76
CA VAL A 52 8.36 -3.11 -5.01
C VAL A 52 9.43 -3.43 -6.04
N ASN A 53 9.87 -4.69 -6.09
CA ASN A 53 10.91 -5.15 -7.01
C ASN A 53 10.35 -5.67 -8.34
N ASP A 54 9.02 -5.68 -8.48
CA ASP A 54 8.36 -6.08 -9.71
C ASP A 54 8.26 -4.89 -10.67
N ASP A 55 8.53 -5.12 -11.95
CA ASP A 55 8.50 -4.10 -13.00
C ASP A 55 7.16 -4.09 -13.76
N GLY A 56 6.15 -4.82 -13.26
CA GLY A 56 4.81 -4.85 -13.83
C GLY A 56 4.08 -3.50 -13.74
N GLU A 57 3.56 -3.03 -14.88
CA GLU A 57 2.73 -1.83 -15.01
C GLU A 57 1.22 -2.12 -14.88
N ALA A 58 0.84 -3.19 -14.18
CA ALA A 58 -0.54 -3.66 -14.11
C ALA A 58 -1.48 -2.74 -13.32
N TRP A 59 -2.35 -1.99 -14.02
CA TRP A 59 -3.34 -1.09 -13.42
C TRP A 59 -4.62 -0.95 -14.23
N VAL A 60 -5.74 -0.82 -13.51
CA VAL A 60 -7.01 -0.32 -14.04
C VAL A 60 -7.22 1.12 -13.58
N GLU A 61 -7.15 2.08 -14.51
CA GLU A 61 -7.16 3.54 -14.23
C GLU A 61 -8.30 4.02 -13.32
N GLN A 62 -9.47 3.37 -13.42
CA GLN A 62 -10.70 3.76 -12.73
C GLN A 62 -10.63 3.66 -11.20
N TYR A 63 -9.71 2.83 -10.68
CA TYR A 63 -9.58 2.59 -9.25
C TYR A 63 -8.30 3.15 -8.67
N VAL A 64 -7.44 3.77 -9.47
CA VAL A 64 -6.15 4.27 -8.99
C VAL A 64 -6.36 5.61 -8.27
N PRO A 65 -6.05 5.72 -6.97
CA PRO A 65 -6.03 7.01 -6.31
C PRO A 65 -5.04 7.89 -7.06
N LYS A 66 -5.37 9.18 -7.25
CA LYS A 66 -4.60 10.14 -8.07
C LYS A 66 -3.08 10.18 -7.79
N HIS A 67 -2.65 9.71 -6.63
CA HIS A 67 -1.26 9.68 -6.18
C HIS A 67 -0.57 8.30 -6.30
N MET A 68 -1.32 7.23 -6.48
CA MET A 68 -0.81 5.92 -6.88
C MET A 68 -0.67 5.96 -8.40
N SER A 69 0.44 5.51 -8.95
CA SER A 69 0.59 5.43 -10.42
C SER A 69 1.23 4.13 -10.89
N SER A 70 1.57 3.22 -9.97
CA SER A 70 2.14 1.90 -10.27
C SER A 70 2.10 0.97 -9.03
N VAL A 71 2.10 -0.38 -9.20
CA VAL A 71 1.95 -1.40 -8.09
C VAL A 71 3.14 -1.29 -7.18
N LYS A 72 4.27 -1.01 -7.81
CA LYS A 72 5.48 -0.54 -7.19
C LYS A 72 5.26 0.67 -6.29
N LYS A 73 4.71 1.79 -6.78
CA LYS A 73 4.46 2.99 -5.95
C LYS A 73 3.50 2.72 -4.79
N ALA A 74 2.46 1.93 -5.04
CA ALA A 74 1.55 1.47 -4.01
C ALA A 74 2.27 0.71 -2.89
N ALA A 75 3.05 -0.29 -3.27
CA ALA A 75 3.83 -1.12 -2.35
C ALA A 75 4.89 -0.28 -1.62
N THR A 76 5.57 0.65 -2.30
CA THR A 76 6.49 1.60 -1.68
C THR A 76 5.78 2.48 -0.66
N GLY A 77 4.59 3.00 -0.99
CA GLY A 77 3.78 3.81 -0.08
C GLY A 77 3.34 3.05 1.16
N ILE A 78 2.97 1.77 1.01
CA ILE A 78 2.65 0.88 2.13
C ILE A 78 3.88 0.70 3.03
N LEU A 79 5.05 0.34 2.46
CA LEU A 79 6.27 0.17 3.27
C LEU A 79 6.69 1.47 3.96
N TRP A 80 6.56 2.60 3.27
CA TRP A 80 6.81 3.93 3.83
C TRP A 80 5.91 4.21 5.03
N ASN A 81 4.61 3.89 4.93
CA ASN A 81 3.67 4.10 6.03
C ASN A 81 3.93 3.18 7.23
N LEU A 82 4.43 1.96 6.98
CA LEU A 82 4.77 1.00 8.02
C LEU A 82 6.12 1.29 8.70
N ASP A 83 6.96 2.14 8.10
CA ASP A 83 8.23 2.54 8.69
C ASP A 83 7.99 3.43 9.92
N GLU A 84 8.54 3.01 11.06
CA GLU A 84 8.40 3.71 12.35
C GLU A 84 9.28 4.96 12.40
N ASP A 85 10.40 4.95 11.68
CA ASP A 85 11.35 6.07 11.62
C ASP A 85 10.93 7.13 10.59
N ASN A 86 9.76 6.97 9.98
CA ASN A 86 9.25 7.88 8.99
C ASN A 86 8.77 9.20 9.64
N PRO A 87 9.46 10.34 9.42
CA PRO A 87 9.14 11.60 10.06
C PRO A 87 7.75 12.12 9.69
N ALA A 88 7.20 11.73 8.53
CA ALA A 88 5.86 12.11 8.11
C ALA A 88 4.76 11.50 9.00
N ARG A 89 5.01 10.31 9.57
CA ARG A 89 4.10 9.64 10.51
C ARG A 89 4.14 10.31 11.88
N THR A 90 5.33 10.67 12.36
CA THR A 90 5.51 11.47 13.60
C THR A 90 4.81 12.84 13.50
N ILE A 91 4.85 13.48 12.33
CA ILE A 91 4.18 14.78 12.10
C ILE A 91 2.65 14.63 12.09
N ARG A 92 2.10 13.56 11.50
CA ARG A 92 0.65 13.28 11.55
C ARG A 92 0.13 13.12 12.98
N MET A 93 0.86 12.39 13.83
CA MET A 93 0.51 12.26 15.25
C MET A 93 0.46 13.63 15.93
N ARG A 94 1.48 14.47 15.72
CA ARG A 94 1.53 15.80 16.34
C ARG A 94 0.35 16.70 15.95
N ILE A 95 -0.10 16.67 14.69
CA ILE A 95 -1.23 17.49 14.23
C ILE A 95 -2.55 17.01 14.85
N LEU A 96 -2.77 15.69 14.96
CA LEU A 96 -3.96 15.13 15.61
C LEU A 96 -4.01 15.42 17.12
N THR A 97 -2.88 15.35 17.82
CA THR A 97 -2.82 15.70 19.25
C THR A 97 -3.12 17.18 19.49
N PHE A 98 -2.64 18.07 18.61
CA PHE A 98 -2.93 19.51 18.69
C PHE A 98 -4.39 19.84 18.40
N ALA A 99 -5.06 19.10 17.51
CA ALA A 99 -6.45 19.34 17.13
C ALA A 99 -7.49 18.92 18.19
N ILE A 100 -7.09 18.08 19.17
CA ILE A 100 -7.98 17.58 20.24
C ILE A 100 -7.77 18.38 21.56
N SER A 101 -6.81 19.31 21.59
CA SER A 101 -6.44 20.10 22.79
C SER A 101 -7.09 21.51 22.86
N TRP A 102 -8.22 21.74 22.18
CA TRP A 102 -8.98 22.99 22.23
C TRP A 102 -10.45 22.76 22.56
#